data_AF-A0A7X8A800-F1
#
_entry.id   AF-A0A7X8A800-F1
#
_cell.length_a   1.000
_cell.length_b   1.000
_cell.length_c   1.000
_cell.angle_alpha   90.00
_cell.angle_beta   90.00
_cell.angle_gamma   90.00
#
_symmetry.space_group_name_H-M   'P 1'
#
loop_
_entity.id
_entity.type
_entity.pdbx_description
1 polymer ?
#
loop_
_entity_poly.entity_id
_entity_poly.type
_entity_poly.pdbx_seq_one_letter_code
_entity_poly.pdbx_strand_id
1 'polypeptide(L)'
;MNRLHGLFIVLSIFFLISCHQKKAVDAPESVTLVQLKANPSDYVGKKITVTGTVSHVCREGGQKMFVYQSQPDSLIRITTG
;
A
#
# COMPACT_ATOMS: atom_id res chain seq x y z
N MET A 1 -20.00 -44.95 -22.32
CA MET A 1 -19.70 -43.58 -22.80
C MET A 1 -19.88 -42.49 -21.73
N ASN A 2 -20.04 -42.86 -20.45
CA ASN A 2 -20.47 -41.94 -19.38
C ASN A 2 -19.30 -41.48 -18.48
N ARG A 3 -18.12 -42.12 -18.62
CA ARG A 3 -16.89 -41.80 -17.86
C ARG A 3 -16.09 -40.64 -18.48
N LEU A 4 -16.17 -40.47 -19.81
CA LEU A 4 -15.48 -39.40 -20.55
C LEU A 4 -16.23 -38.05 -20.47
N HIS A 5 -17.56 -38.08 -20.40
CA HIS A 5 -18.38 -36.88 -20.16
C HIS A 5 -18.18 -36.32 -18.74
N GLY A 6 -17.99 -37.18 -17.73
CA GLY A 6 -17.66 -36.74 -16.37
C GLY A 6 -16.32 -36.00 -16.29
N LEU A 7 -15.33 -36.44 -17.07
CA LEU A 7 -14.01 -35.80 -17.13
C LEU A 7 -14.07 -34.39 -17.75
N PHE A 8 -14.90 -34.20 -18.78
CA PHE A 8 -15.10 -32.90 -19.44
C PHE A 8 -15.85 -31.89 -18.55
N ILE A 9 -16.80 -32.35 -17.73
CA ILE A 9 -17.56 -31.49 -16.80
C ILE A 9 -16.65 -31.00 -15.66
N VAL A 10 -15.79 -31.86 -15.11
CA VAL A 10 -14.85 -31.49 -14.04
C VAL A 10 -13.80 -30.49 -14.53
N LEU A 11 -13.33 -30.61 -15.78
CA LEU A 11 -12.35 -29.70 -16.37
C LEU A 11 -12.93 -28.29 -16.65
N SER A 12 -14.22 -28.20 -16.99
CA SER A 12 -14.91 -26.92 -17.24
C SER A 12 -15.14 -26.11 -15.95
N ILE A 13 -15.36 -26.79 -14.82
CA ILE A 13 -15.59 -26.15 -13.52
C ILE A 13 -14.31 -25.45 -12.99
N PHE A 14 -13.12 -25.95 -13.33
CA PHE A 14 -11.85 -25.32 -12.98
C PHE A 14 -11.60 -23.99 -13.72
N PHE A 15 -12.18 -23.80 -14.91
CA PHE A 15 -11.99 -22.59 -15.71
C PHE A 15 -12.77 -21.37 -15.17
N LEU A 16 -13.86 -21.61 -14.42
CA LEU A 16 -14.72 -20.55 -13.87
C LEU A 16 -14.22 -19.94 -12.55
N ILE A 17 -13.22 -20.54 -11.90
CA ILE A 17 -12.64 -20.01 -10.64
C ILE A 17 -11.61 -18.90 -10.89
N SER A 18 -11.18 -18.69 -12.15
CA SER A 18 -10.10 -17.76 -12.50
C SER A 18 -10.49 -16.26 -12.52
N CYS A 19 -11.79 -15.91 -12.44
CA CYS A 19 -12.25 -14.51 -12.63
C CYS A 19 -12.86 -13.83 -11.39
N HIS A 20 -12.68 -14.34 -10.16
CA HIS A 20 -13.30 -13.73 -8.96
C HIS A 20 -12.37 -13.00 -7.98
N GLN A 21 -11.07 -12.91 -8.26
CA GLN A 21 -10.12 -12.12 -7.47
C GLN A 21 -10.02 -10.69 -8.00
N LYS A 22 -11.13 -9.95 -7.94
CA LYS A 22 -11.09 -8.49 -7.96
C LYS A 22 -10.38 -8.07 -6.67
N LYS A 23 -9.08 -7.79 -6.75
CA LYS A 23 -8.35 -7.15 -5.64
C LYS A 23 -9.12 -5.89 -5.29
N ALA A 24 -9.74 -5.88 -4.11
CA ALA A 24 -10.24 -4.66 -3.50
C ALA A 24 -9.07 -3.68 -3.55
N VAL A 25 -9.32 -2.51 -4.15
CA VAL A 25 -8.35 -1.43 -4.16
C VAL A 25 -8.21 -1.01 -2.70
N ASP A 26 -7.21 -1.58 -2.04
CA ASP A 26 -6.84 -1.29 -0.66
C ASP A 26 -6.64 0.22 -0.54
N ALA A 27 -7.58 0.88 0.13
CA ALA A 27 -7.43 2.28 0.46
C ALA A 27 -6.20 2.39 1.37
N PRO A 28 -5.25 3.29 1.06
CA PRO A 28 -4.00 3.36 1.80
C PRO A 28 -4.27 3.66 3.26
N GLU A 29 -3.75 2.81 4.15
CA GLU A 29 -3.92 2.91 5.60
C GLU A 29 -3.48 4.29 6.08
N SER A 30 -4.34 4.98 6.84
CA SER A 30 -4.02 6.27 7.42
C SER A 30 -3.18 6.07 8.68
N VAL A 31 -1.95 6.58 8.67
CA VAL A 31 -0.98 6.40 9.74
C VAL A 31 -0.52 7.77 10.23
N THR A 32 -0.45 7.94 11.55
CA THR A 32 0.10 9.16 12.15
C THR A 32 1.63 9.14 12.15
N LEU A 33 2.26 10.32 12.17
CA LEU A 33 3.72 10.41 12.20
C LEU A 33 4.34 9.78 13.45
N VAL A 34 3.60 9.80 14.57
CA VAL A 34 4.01 9.17 15.83
C VAL A 34 4.03 7.64 15.70
N GLN A 35 2.98 7.05 15.12
CA GLN A 35 2.91 5.59 14.88
C GLN A 35 3.99 5.12 13.90
N LEU A 36 4.18 5.89 12.81
CA LEU A 36 5.21 5.60 11.81
C LEU A 36 6.61 5.62 12.42
N LYS A 37 6.89 6.56 13.34
CA LYS A 37 8.18 6.62 14.06
C LYS A 37 8.36 5.50 15.08
N ALA A 38 7.29 5.07 15.74
CA ALA A 38 7.37 4.01 16.74
C ALA A 38 7.76 2.65 16.12
N ASN A 39 7.17 2.30 14.97
CA ASN A 39 7.40 1.01 14.31
C ASN A 39 7.59 1.17 12.78
N PRO A 40 8.69 1.79 12.31
CA PRO A 40 8.87 2.08 10.88
C PRO A 40 8.95 0.82 10.00
N SER A 41 9.49 -0.28 10.54
CA SER A 41 9.64 -1.55 9.83
C SER A 41 8.30 -2.14 9.37
N ASP A 42 7.22 -1.89 10.11
CA ASP A 42 5.89 -2.46 9.84
C ASP A 42 5.25 -1.86 8.59
N TYR A 43 5.78 -0.73 8.11
CA TYR A 43 5.25 0.02 6.97
C TYR A 43 6.11 -0.09 5.72
N VAL A 44 7.23 -0.84 5.77
CA VAL A 44 8.08 -1.08 4.60
C VAL A 44 7.30 -1.83 3.51
N GLY A 45 7.33 -1.29 2.30
CA GLY A 45 6.62 -1.86 1.14
C GLY A 45 5.10 -1.66 1.14
N LYS A 46 4.54 -1.01 2.16
CA LYS A 46 3.11 -0.70 2.23
C LYS A 46 2.82 0.69 1.66
N LYS A 47 1.63 0.86 1.09
CA LYS A 47 1.11 2.18 0.72
C LYS A 47 0.33 2.75 1.90
N ILE A 48 0.86 3.79 2.52
CA ILE A 48 0.25 4.48 3.66
C ILE A 48 -0.08 5.93 3.29
N THR A 49 -1.02 6.52 4.02
CA THR A 49 -1.34 7.95 3.96
C THR A 49 -0.93 8.60 5.28
N VAL A 50 -0.15 9.68 5.20
CA VAL A 50 0.24 10.48 6.36
C VAL A 50 -0.22 11.92 6.15
N THR A 51 -0.67 12.56 7.23
CA THR A 51 -1.10 13.96 7.23
C THR A 51 -0.24 14.77 8.19
N GLY A 52 0.21 15.95 7.76
CA GLY A 52 0.98 16.86 8.60
C GLY A 52 1.22 18.19 7.92
N THR A 53 1.94 19.07 8.59
CA THR A 53 2.32 20.39 8.07
C THR A 53 3.67 20.29 7.37
N VAL A 54 3.76 20.84 6.17
CA VAL A 54 5.02 20.91 5.42
C VAL A 54 5.90 22.01 6.02
N SER A 55 7.10 21.66 6.51
CA SER A 55 8.07 22.64 7.04
C SER A 55 9.01 23.18 5.96
N HIS A 56 9.37 22.35 4.98
CA HIS A 56 10.28 22.74 3.92
C HIS A 56 10.10 21.86 2.68
N VAL A 57 10.23 22.47 1.50
CA VAL A 57 10.32 21.78 0.22
C VAL A 57 11.64 22.18 -0.42
N CYS A 58 12.57 21.22 -0.50
CA CYS A 58 13.89 21.46 -1.06
C CYS A 58 13.86 21.20 -2.57
N ARG A 59 13.92 22.27 -3.35
CA ARG A 59 13.98 22.22 -4.81
C ARG A 59 15.33 21.70 -5.32
N GLU A 60 16.41 22.28 -4.81
CA GLU A 60 17.80 21.97 -5.20
C GLU A 60 18.21 20.53 -4.85
N GLY A 61 17.64 19.99 -3.78
CA GLY A 61 18.03 18.70 -3.23
C GLY A 61 17.38 17.49 -3.90
N GLY A 62 16.72 17.62 -5.06
CA GLY A 62 15.99 16.52 -5.69
C GLY A 62 14.59 16.31 -5.09
N GLN A 63 13.82 17.39 -4.98
CA GLN A 63 12.39 17.36 -4.63
C GLN A 63 12.09 16.67 -3.29
N LYS A 64 12.85 17.04 -2.25
CA LYS A 64 12.66 16.50 -0.90
C LYS A 64 11.62 17.33 -0.15
N MET A 65 10.71 16.68 0.55
CA MET A 65 9.69 17.34 1.38
C MET A 65 9.89 16.96 2.84
N PHE A 66 9.72 17.92 3.73
CA PHE A 66 9.77 17.72 5.18
C PHE A 66 8.40 18.00 5.78
N VAL A 67 7.88 17.04 6.54
CA VAL A 67 6.53 17.11 7.13
C VAL A 67 6.63 16.83 8.63
N TYR A 68 5.89 17.58 9.45
CA TYR A 68 5.80 17.39 10.89
C TYR A 68 4.35 17.42 11.39
N GLN A 69 4.09 16.93 12.60
CA GLN A 69 2.76 16.94 13.22
C GLN A 69 2.84 17.24 14.73
N SER A 70 2.17 18.31 15.15
CA SER A 70 2.04 18.81 16.53
C SER A 70 3.32 19.31 17.20
N GLN A 71 4.45 18.61 17.11
CA GLN A 71 5.73 18.96 17.73
C GLN A 71 6.88 18.83 16.71
N PRO A 72 7.93 19.67 16.78
CA PRO A 72 9.06 19.62 15.83
C PRO A 72 9.80 18.26 15.85
N ASP A 73 9.67 17.50 16.94
CA ASP A 73 10.30 16.19 17.10
C ASP A 73 9.66 15.11 16.21
N SER A 74 8.48 15.33 15.62
CA SER A 74 7.81 14.39 14.71
C SER A 74 8.07 14.69 13.23
N LEU A 75 9.27 15.17 12.89
CA LEU A 75 9.69 15.43 11.52
C LEU A 75 9.97 14.13 10.75
N ILE A 76 9.41 14.02 9.55
CA ILE A 76 9.79 13.03 8.53
C ILE A 76 10.32 13.72 7.28
N ARG A 77 11.17 13.01 6.55
CA ARG A 77 11.68 13.41 5.25
C ARG A 77 11.14 12.47 4.19
N ILE A 78 10.45 13.04 3.21
CA ILE A 78 9.94 12.35 2.03
C ILE A 78 10.93 12.60 0.90
N THR A 79 11.42 11.52 0.30
CA THR A 79 12.30 11.54 -0.87
C THR A 79 11.65 10.78 -2.00
N THR A 80 11.80 11.28 -3.23
CA THR A 80 11.54 10.49 -4.43
C THR A 80 12.72 9.53 -4.65
N GLY A 81 12.43 8.31 -5.11
CA GLY A 81 13.43 7.36 -5.57
C GLY A 81 13.99 7.76 -6.93
#